data_AF-A0A2T0FQ15-F1
#
_entry.id   AF-A0A2T0FQ15-F1
#
_cell.length_a   1.000
_cell.length_b   1.000
_cell.length_c   1.000
_cell.angle_alpha   90.00
_cell.angle_beta   90.00
_cell.angle_gamma   90.00
#
_symmetry.space_group_name_H-M   'P 1'
#
loop_
_entity.id
_entity.type
_entity.pdbx_description
1 polymer ?
#
loop_
_entity_poly.entity_id
_entity_poly.type
_entity_poly.pdbx_seq_one_letter_code
_entity_poly.pdbx_strand_id
1 'polypeptide(L)'
;MTTVSSGGVGLDPEMNRQVFHSIYEIYTTECQYARDMACVVQIYLARSSASGLSIKQLTVLFASINDILNISLSFVAVLENMVPMPILAGWKHTSKAPSLTCVTFIGDAMLKILEPETYGVYEHYIQNHPRQMRICRGLSSDPRTRVGRWLYESEQRARDHTSAASLEALLSEPVHRLGGYLLHMRAILAMIPNDHADFQSVLKAHNRVTHYIECINKRV
;
A
#
# COMPACT_ATOMS: atom_id res chain seq x y z
N MET A 1 -41.80 -29.76 -20.56
CA MET A 1 -40.34 -29.79 -20.33
C MET A 1 -39.83 -28.38 -20.46
N THR A 2 -39.61 -27.73 -19.33
CA THR A 2 -39.23 -26.32 -19.23
C THR A 2 -37.71 -26.27 -19.10
N THR A 3 -37.02 -25.88 -20.16
CA THR A 3 -35.57 -25.60 -20.09
C THR A 3 -35.39 -24.14 -19.69
N VAL A 4 -35.13 -23.92 -18.41
CA VAL A 4 -34.65 -22.63 -17.88
C VAL A 4 -33.21 -22.47 -18.36
N SER A 5 -33.02 -21.59 -19.34
CA SER A 5 -31.70 -21.14 -19.76
C SER A 5 -31.14 -20.24 -18.65
N SER A 6 -30.15 -20.76 -17.92
CA SER A 6 -29.34 -19.99 -16.98
C SER A 6 -28.45 -19.04 -17.78
N GLY A 7 -29.00 -17.88 -18.14
CA GLY A 7 -28.24 -16.77 -18.69
C GLY A 7 -27.29 -16.23 -17.63
N GLY A 8 -26.02 -16.62 -17.72
CA GLY A 8 -24.95 -15.98 -16.96
C GLY A 8 -24.99 -14.49 -17.26
N VAL A 9 -25.20 -13.68 -16.23
CA VAL A 9 -25.24 -12.23 -16.32
C VAL A 9 -23.83 -11.76 -16.65
N GLY A 10 -23.53 -11.69 -17.95
CA GLY A 10 -22.30 -11.08 -18.43
C GLY A 10 -22.29 -9.62 -18.00
N LEU A 11 -21.33 -9.28 -17.16
CA LEU A 11 -21.12 -7.92 -16.69
C LEU A 11 -20.93 -6.94 -17.86
N ASP A 12 -21.45 -5.72 -17.68
CA ASP A 12 -21.26 -4.62 -18.62
C ASP A 12 -19.76 -4.42 -18.90
N PRO A 13 -19.32 -4.46 -20.17
CA PRO A 13 -17.92 -4.23 -20.53
C PRO A 13 -17.29 -2.97 -19.93
N GLU A 14 -18.06 -1.93 -19.63
CA GLU A 14 -17.57 -0.73 -18.94
C GLU A 14 -17.24 -1.00 -17.46
N MET A 15 -18.11 -1.71 -16.76
CA MET A 15 -17.91 -2.06 -15.35
C MET A 15 -16.67 -2.94 -15.18
N ASN A 16 -16.41 -3.84 -16.14
CA ASN A 16 -15.19 -4.67 -16.15
C ASN A 16 -13.92 -3.82 -16.23
N ARG A 17 -13.94 -2.75 -17.04
CA ARG A 17 -12.80 -1.86 -17.19
C ARG A 17 -12.50 -1.13 -15.88
N GLN A 18 -13.53 -0.67 -15.19
CA GLN A 18 -13.37 0.08 -13.96
C GLN A 18 -12.85 -0.79 -12.80
N VAL A 19 -13.29 -2.05 -12.71
CA VAL A 19 -12.75 -3.04 -11.76
C VAL A 19 -11.27 -3.29 -12.04
N PHE A 20 -10.90 -3.57 -13.30
CA PHE A 20 -9.49 -3.80 -13.66
C PHE A 20 -8.62 -2.57 -13.43
N HIS A 21 -9.15 -1.38 -13.69
CA HIS A 21 -8.46 -0.13 -13.38
C HIS A 21 -8.21 0.00 -11.88
N SER A 22 -9.21 -0.27 -11.04
CA SER A 22 -9.05 -0.23 -9.57
C SER A 22 -8.02 -1.24 -9.06
N ILE A 23 -7.98 -2.46 -9.63
CA ILE A 23 -6.96 -3.46 -9.28
C ILE A 23 -5.56 -3.02 -9.72
N TYR A 24 -5.46 -2.44 -10.92
CA TYR A 24 -4.21 -1.88 -11.42
C TYR A 24 -3.73 -0.70 -10.56
N GLU A 25 -4.62 0.15 -10.09
CA GLU A 25 -4.30 1.24 -9.15
C GLU A 25 -3.77 0.69 -7.82
N ILE A 26 -4.39 -0.34 -7.24
CA ILE A 26 -3.87 -0.99 -6.03
C ILE A 26 -2.42 -1.45 -6.27
N TYR A 27 -2.19 -2.18 -7.35
CA TYR A 27 -0.87 -2.72 -7.66
C TYR A 27 0.17 -1.63 -7.90
N THR A 28 -0.13 -0.65 -8.76
CA THR A 28 0.82 0.41 -9.10
C THR A 28 1.16 1.29 -7.91
N THR A 29 0.16 1.64 -7.10
CA THR A 29 0.38 2.40 -5.87
C THR A 29 1.14 1.58 -4.83
N GLU A 30 0.96 0.25 -4.78
CA GLU A 30 1.73 -0.63 -3.89
C GLU A 30 3.19 -0.71 -4.33
N CYS A 31 3.46 -0.86 -5.62
CA CYS A 31 4.81 -0.84 -6.15
C CYS A 31 5.51 0.50 -5.90
N GLN A 32 4.77 1.61 -5.98
CA GLN A 32 5.30 2.93 -5.64
C GLN A 32 5.62 3.03 -4.15
N TYR A 33 4.66 2.66 -3.29
CA TYR A 33 4.84 2.63 -1.85
C TYR A 33 6.03 1.75 -1.41
N ALA A 34 6.19 0.56 -2.01
CA ALA A 34 7.34 -0.31 -1.75
C ALA A 34 8.67 0.35 -2.10
N ARG A 35 8.73 1.07 -3.23
CA ARG A 35 9.92 1.85 -3.63
C ARG A 35 10.20 2.99 -2.66
N ASP A 36 9.15 3.69 -2.22
CA ASP A 36 9.25 4.79 -1.27
C ASP A 36 9.77 4.30 0.08
N MET A 37 9.26 3.18 0.59
CA MET A 37 9.76 2.55 1.82
C MET A 37 11.19 2.01 1.65
N ALA A 38 11.52 1.44 0.49
CA ALA A 38 12.88 1.00 0.18
C ALA A 38 13.85 2.18 0.17
N CYS A 39 13.43 3.33 -0.36
CA CYS A 39 14.19 4.57 -0.32
C CYS A 39 14.49 5.02 1.12
N VAL A 40 13.48 4.99 2.02
CA VAL A 40 13.69 5.28 3.45
C VAL A 40 14.73 4.36 4.07
N VAL A 41 14.65 3.05 3.81
CA VAL A 41 15.58 2.07 4.38
C VAL A 41 16.99 2.19 3.80
N GLN A 42 17.12 2.22 2.47
CA GLN A 42 18.41 2.11 1.78
C GLN A 42 19.17 3.43 1.73
N ILE A 43 18.48 4.57 1.75
CA ILE A 43 19.11 5.88 1.63
C ILE A 43 19.22 6.54 3.00
N TYR A 44 18.10 6.69 3.71
CA TYR A 44 18.08 7.43 4.98
C TYR A 44 18.60 6.58 6.14
N LEU A 45 18.02 5.40 6.37
CA LEU A 45 18.39 4.55 7.50
C LEU A 45 19.81 3.97 7.35
N ALA A 46 20.18 3.47 6.16
CA ALA A 46 21.53 2.92 5.94
C ALA A 46 22.65 3.93 6.19
N ARG A 47 22.40 5.22 5.98
CA ARG A 47 23.35 6.32 6.19
C ARG A 47 23.15 7.07 7.50
N SER A 48 22.23 6.60 8.34
CA SER A 48 21.85 7.28 9.59
C SER A 48 23.00 7.40 10.59
N SER A 49 24.03 6.56 10.51
CA SER A 49 25.27 6.70 11.31
C SER A 49 26.01 8.02 11.06
N ALA A 50 25.89 8.59 9.86
CA ALA A 50 26.46 9.88 9.49
C ALA A 50 25.58 11.09 9.88
N SER A 51 24.33 10.85 10.32
CA SER A 51 23.36 11.91 10.62
C SER A 51 23.75 12.76 11.84
N GLY A 52 24.49 12.19 12.79
CA GLY A 52 24.73 12.82 14.09
C GLY A 52 23.52 12.79 15.03
N LEU A 53 22.45 12.06 14.69
CA LEU A 53 21.33 11.79 15.58
C LEU A 53 21.70 10.77 16.65
N SER A 54 21.06 10.89 17.81
CA SER A 54 21.21 9.88 18.86
C SER A 54 20.54 8.56 18.44
N ILE A 55 21.06 7.44 18.95
CA ILE A 55 20.49 6.11 18.72
C ILE A 55 19.00 6.09 19.09
N LYS A 56 18.63 6.73 20.22
CA LYS A 56 17.23 6.84 20.66
C LYS A 56 16.36 7.55 19.62
N GLN A 57 16.85 8.63 19.01
CA GLN A 57 16.10 9.32 17.95
C GLN A 57 15.96 8.45 16.70
N LEU A 58 17.01 7.73 16.30
CA LEU A 58 16.97 6.84 15.15
C LEU A 58 16.00 5.67 15.35
N THR A 59 16.00 5.05 16.54
CA THR A 59 15.08 3.96 16.88
C THR A 59 13.63 4.43 16.83
N VAL A 60 13.33 5.65 17.25
CA VAL A 60 11.97 6.20 17.14
C VAL A 60 11.66 6.55 15.68
N LEU A 61 12.54 7.30 15.01
CA LEU A 61 12.32 7.85 13.67
C LEU A 61 12.06 6.77 12.60
N PHE A 62 12.78 5.65 12.68
CA PHE A 62 12.68 4.54 11.74
C PHE A 62 12.02 3.30 12.35
N ALA A 63 11.26 3.45 13.44
CA ALA A 63 10.59 2.33 14.10
C ALA A 63 9.72 1.55 13.08
N SER A 64 9.89 0.23 13.05
CA SER A 64 9.11 -0.71 12.22
C SER A 64 9.12 -0.47 10.70
N ILE A 65 9.97 0.42 10.19
CA ILE A 65 10.00 0.73 8.75
C ILE A 65 10.48 -0.46 7.90
N ASN A 66 11.41 -1.27 8.43
CA ASN A 66 11.87 -2.48 7.75
C ASN A 66 10.76 -3.52 7.65
N ASP A 67 9.97 -3.68 8.73
CA ASP A 67 8.86 -4.62 8.75
C ASP A 67 7.78 -4.19 7.75
N ILE A 68 7.46 -2.89 7.71
CA ILE A 68 6.55 -2.29 6.74
C ILE A 68 7.03 -2.52 5.30
N LEU A 69 8.32 -2.30 5.03
CA LEU A 69 8.90 -2.56 3.72
C LEU A 69 8.75 -4.03 3.34
N ASN A 70 9.06 -4.95 4.24
CA ASN A 70 8.95 -6.39 4.00
C ASN A 70 7.50 -6.80 3.71
N ILE A 71 6.54 -6.24 4.45
CA ILE A 71 5.10 -6.41 4.22
C ILE A 71 4.74 -5.94 2.81
N SER A 72 5.12 -4.72 2.44
CA SER A 72 4.80 -4.15 1.13
C SER A 72 5.41 -4.97 -0.03
N LEU A 73 6.69 -5.37 0.09
CA LEU A 73 7.34 -6.24 -0.90
C LEU A 73 6.67 -7.62 -1.00
N SER A 74 6.27 -8.20 0.14
CA SER A 74 5.52 -9.45 0.17
C SER A 74 4.16 -9.29 -0.54
N PHE A 75 3.48 -8.15 -0.33
CA PHE A 75 2.20 -7.89 -0.98
C PHE A 75 2.34 -7.73 -2.49
N VAL A 76 3.35 -6.99 -2.97
CA VAL A 76 3.66 -6.90 -4.41
C VAL A 76 3.85 -8.29 -5.00
N ALA A 77 4.63 -9.16 -4.36
CA ALA A 77 4.84 -10.53 -4.82
C ALA A 77 3.53 -11.35 -4.82
N VAL A 78 2.65 -11.17 -3.82
CA VAL A 78 1.33 -11.82 -3.80
C VAL A 78 0.47 -11.34 -4.97
N LEU A 79 0.45 -10.03 -5.26
CA LEU A 79 -0.29 -9.47 -6.37
C LEU A 79 0.22 -9.99 -7.72
N GLU A 80 1.53 -10.03 -7.93
CA GLU A 80 2.15 -10.56 -9.15
C GLU A 80 1.82 -12.05 -9.38
N ASN A 81 1.66 -12.83 -8.31
CA ASN A 81 1.32 -14.25 -8.39
C ASN A 81 -0.19 -14.51 -8.57
N MET A 82 -1.06 -13.66 -8.01
CA MET A 82 -2.50 -13.90 -7.93
C MET A 82 -3.32 -13.11 -8.96
N VAL A 83 -2.79 -11.99 -9.43
CA VAL A 83 -3.49 -11.11 -10.37
C VAL A 83 -2.96 -11.36 -11.79
N PRO A 84 -3.84 -11.64 -12.76
CA PRO A 84 -3.45 -11.84 -14.14
C PRO A 84 -2.61 -10.69 -14.71
N MET A 85 -1.48 -11.02 -15.35
CA MET A 85 -0.56 -10.05 -15.96
C MET A 85 -1.20 -9.00 -16.89
N PRO A 86 -2.24 -9.32 -17.70
CA PRO A 86 -2.91 -8.29 -18.49
C PRO A 86 -3.45 -7.11 -17.66
N ILE A 87 -3.91 -7.38 -16.43
CA ILE A 87 -4.39 -6.35 -15.49
C ILE A 87 -3.19 -5.55 -14.95
N LEU A 88 -2.13 -6.25 -14.52
CA LEU A 88 -0.93 -5.63 -13.93
C LEU A 88 -0.10 -4.80 -14.94
N ALA A 89 -0.17 -5.14 -16.23
CA ALA A 89 0.47 -4.37 -17.30
C ALA A 89 -0.27 -3.07 -17.65
N GLY A 90 -1.38 -2.76 -16.96
CA GLY A 90 -2.19 -1.58 -17.21
C GLY A 90 -2.89 -1.66 -18.55
N TRP A 91 -3.61 -2.77 -18.80
CA TRP A 91 -4.31 -3.11 -20.04
C TRP A 91 -4.72 -1.87 -20.87
N LYS A 92 -3.99 -1.62 -21.95
CA LYS A 92 -4.22 -0.50 -22.88
C LYS A 92 -4.99 -0.98 -24.10
N HIS A 93 -6.33 -1.04 -24.00
CA HIS A 93 -7.34 -1.03 -25.08
C HIS A 93 -7.17 -1.82 -26.42
N THR A 94 -6.14 -2.62 -26.68
CA THR A 94 -5.84 -3.10 -28.05
C THR A 94 -6.16 -4.57 -28.33
N SER A 95 -6.75 -5.31 -27.40
CA SER A 95 -7.21 -6.68 -27.65
C SER A 95 -8.34 -7.02 -26.71
N LYS A 96 -9.37 -7.76 -27.20
CA LYS A 96 -10.56 -8.22 -26.45
C LYS A 96 -10.34 -8.17 -24.95
N ALA A 97 -11.06 -7.28 -24.26
CA ALA A 97 -11.00 -7.20 -22.80
C ALA A 97 -11.11 -8.62 -22.22
N PRO A 98 -10.21 -9.04 -21.32
CA PRO A 98 -10.42 -10.30 -20.62
C PRO A 98 -11.84 -10.24 -20.03
N SER A 99 -12.68 -11.19 -20.42
CA SER A 99 -14.00 -11.32 -19.79
C SER A 99 -13.79 -11.48 -18.29
N LEU A 100 -14.65 -10.89 -17.45
CA LEU A 100 -14.63 -11.08 -15.99
C LEU A 100 -14.81 -12.54 -15.54
N THR A 101 -14.98 -13.48 -16.47
CA THR A 101 -14.66 -14.90 -16.25
C THR A 101 -13.20 -15.13 -15.84
N CYS A 102 -12.32 -14.16 -16.04
CA CYS A 102 -11.00 -14.12 -15.45
C CYS A 102 -11.17 -13.86 -13.95
N VAL A 103 -11.23 -14.94 -13.18
CA VAL A 103 -11.28 -14.89 -11.71
C VAL A 103 -10.09 -14.07 -11.24
N THR A 104 -10.37 -12.88 -10.70
CA THR A 104 -9.39 -12.12 -9.93
C THR A 104 -9.42 -12.67 -8.51
N PHE A 105 -8.26 -12.87 -7.91
CA PHE A 105 -8.14 -13.28 -6.51
C PHE A 105 -7.67 -12.09 -5.66
N ILE A 106 -8.15 -10.87 -5.97
CA ILE A 106 -7.70 -9.66 -5.28
C ILE A 106 -8.22 -9.65 -3.83
N GLY A 107 -9.42 -10.19 -3.59
CA GLY A 107 -9.93 -10.39 -2.23
C GLY A 107 -9.03 -11.31 -1.40
N ASP A 108 -8.60 -12.44 -1.97
CA ASP A 108 -7.71 -13.37 -1.27
C ASP A 108 -6.29 -12.81 -1.09
N ALA A 109 -5.77 -12.09 -2.08
CA ALA A 109 -4.50 -11.37 -1.98
C ALA A 109 -4.53 -10.33 -0.84
N MET A 110 -5.62 -9.57 -0.73
CA MET A 110 -5.83 -8.63 0.38
C MET A 110 -5.95 -9.36 1.72
N LEU A 111 -6.66 -10.48 1.79
CA LEU A 111 -6.79 -11.21 3.06
C LEU A 111 -5.45 -11.70 3.59
N LYS A 112 -4.51 -12.08 2.72
CA LYS A 112 -3.15 -12.47 3.10
C LYS A 112 -2.35 -11.32 3.72
N ILE A 113 -2.50 -10.10 3.21
CA ILE A 113 -1.78 -8.95 3.78
C ILE A 113 -2.48 -8.39 5.03
N LEU A 114 -3.74 -8.74 5.26
CA LEU A 114 -4.53 -8.30 6.41
C LEU A 114 -4.53 -9.31 7.57
N GLU A 115 -3.56 -10.22 7.57
CA GLU A 115 -3.33 -11.11 8.70
C GLU A 115 -2.98 -10.30 9.97
N PRO A 116 -3.36 -10.78 11.17
CA PRO A 116 -3.15 -10.06 12.43
C PRO A 116 -1.70 -9.62 12.68
N GLU A 117 -0.74 -10.43 12.23
CA GLU A 117 0.70 -10.18 12.34
C GLU A 117 1.09 -8.91 11.57
N THR A 118 0.63 -8.78 10.32
CA THR A 118 0.86 -7.60 9.49
C THR A 118 0.17 -6.37 10.07
N TYR A 119 -1.07 -6.52 10.54
CA TYR A 119 -1.80 -5.43 11.20
C TYR A 119 -1.08 -4.92 12.45
N GLY A 120 -0.54 -5.82 13.28
CA GLY A 120 0.19 -5.43 14.49
C GLY A 120 1.39 -4.51 14.20
N VAL A 121 2.05 -4.69 13.06
CA VAL A 121 3.15 -3.81 12.62
C VAL A 121 2.63 -2.42 12.26
N TYR A 122 1.56 -2.33 11.46
CA TYR A 122 0.94 -1.04 11.12
C TYR A 122 0.40 -0.31 12.36
N GLU A 123 -0.25 -1.04 13.27
CA GLU A 123 -0.74 -0.49 14.54
C GLU A 123 0.41 0.13 15.34
N HIS A 124 1.52 -0.61 15.52
CA HIS A 124 2.68 -0.12 16.25
C HIS A 124 3.30 1.11 15.57
N TYR A 125 3.38 1.12 14.24
CA TYR A 125 3.92 2.24 13.50
C TYR A 125 3.06 3.50 13.69
N ILE A 126 1.74 3.39 13.48
CA ILE A 126 0.81 4.51 13.55
C ILE A 126 0.77 5.11 14.97
N GLN A 127 0.81 4.28 16.01
CA GLN A 127 0.88 4.75 17.41
C GLN A 127 2.15 5.55 17.70
N ASN A 128 3.29 5.17 17.09
CA ASN A 128 4.56 5.89 17.28
C ASN A 128 4.73 7.08 16.32
N HIS A 129 3.92 7.16 15.27
CA HIS A 129 4.03 8.17 14.22
C HIS A 129 4.02 9.62 14.74
N PRO A 130 3.19 10.04 15.73
CA PRO A 130 3.27 11.40 16.27
C PRO A 130 4.64 11.75 16.88
N ARG A 131 5.33 10.76 17.48
CA ARG A 131 6.68 10.95 18.01
C ARG A 131 7.71 10.99 16.89
N GLN A 132 7.57 10.16 15.87
CA GLN A 132 8.39 10.20 14.65
C GLN A 132 8.33 11.57 13.98
N MET A 133 7.13 12.11 13.79
CA MET A 133 6.91 13.41 13.15
C MET A 133 7.49 14.57 13.96
N ARG A 134 7.41 14.50 15.29
CA ARG A 134 8.05 15.49 16.16
C ARG A 134 9.57 15.51 15.99
N ILE A 135 10.20 14.33 15.89
CA ILE A 135 11.65 14.24 15.64
C ILE A 135 11.97 14.76 14.24
N CYS A 136 11.25 14.28 13.22
CA CYS A 136 11.49 14.64 11.82
C CYS A 136 11.41 16.16 11.60
N ARG A 137 10.38 16.82 12.14
CA ARG A 137 10.22 18.29 12.07
C ARG A 137 11.23 19.06 12.91
N GLY A 138 11.80 18.43 13.93
CA GLY A 138 12.84 19.01 14.77
C GLY A 138 14.25 18.89 14.17
N LEU A 139 14.41 18.19 13.05
CA LEU A 139 15.69 18.08 12.37
C LEU A 139 16.07 19.43 11.75
N SER A 140 17.31 19.87 11.99
CA SER A 140 17.82 21.09 11.36
C SER A 140 17.99 20.88 9.86
N SER A 141 17.38 21.74 9.05
CA SER A 141 17.61 21.80 7.60
C SER A 141 18.88 22.56 7.22
N ASP A 142 19.64 23.10 8.18
CA ASP A 142 20.89 23.83 7.91
C ASP A 142 21.99 22.85 7.43
N PRO A 143 22.43 22.92 6.15
CA PRO A 143 23.41 22.00 5.58
C PRO A 143 24.80 22.08 6.24
N ARG A 144 25.05 23.10 7.07
CA ARG A 144 26.30 23.23 7.86
C ARG A 144 26.33 22.26 9.04
N THR A 145 25.17 21.84 9.54
CA THR A 145 25.05 20.85 10.61
C THR A 145 25.22 19.43 10.06
N ARG A 146 25.63 18.48 10.91
CA ARG A 146 25.72 17.06 10.49
C ARG A 146 24.37 16.51 10.04
N VAL A 147 23.30 16.82 10.79
CA VAL A 147 21.93 16.38 10.51
C VAL A 147 21.44 16.99 9.19
N GLY A 148 21.58 18.30 9.01
CA GLY A 148 21.11 18.97 7.79
C GLY A 148 21.89 18.55 6.54
N ARG A 149 23.21 18.31 6.66
CA ARG A 149 23.99 17.75 5.55
C ARG A 149 23.53 16.33 5.19
N TRP A 150 23.33 15.48 6.19
CA TRP A 150 22.82 14.12 5.97
C TRP A 150 21.44 14.14 5.31
N LEU A 151 20.52 14.98 5.78
CA LEU A 151 19.20 15.15 5.16
C LEU A 151 19.31 15.59 3.71
N TYR A 152 20.03 16.68 3.44
CA TYR A 152 20.22 17.20 2.08
C TYR A 152 20.81 16.14 1.15
N GLU A 153 21.89 15.48 1.58
CA GLU A 153 22.53 14.41 0.80
C GLU A 153 21.63 13.20 0.56
N SER A 154 20.75 12.88 1.50
CA SER A 154 19.81 11.78 1.39
C SER A 154 18.67 12.14 0.43
N GLU A 155 18.12 13.35 0.55
CA GLU A 155 17.08 13.87 -0.35
C GLU A 155 17.58 13.94 -1.80
N GLN A 156 18.80 14.43 -2.03
CA GLN A 156 19.37 14.48 -3.38
C GLN A 156 19.46 13.11 -4.04
N ARG A 157 19.76 12.05 -3.27
CA ARG A 157 19.81 10.67 -3.78
C ARG A 157 18.42 10.06 -3.91
N ALA A 158 17.51 10.40 -3.02
CA ALA A 158 16.14 9.90 -3.01
C ALA A 158 15.35 10.33 -4.26
N ARG A 159 15.66 11.51 -4.84
CA ARG A 159 14.96 12.06 -6.01
C ARG A 159 14.88 11.13 -7.22
N ASP A 160 15.86 10.25 -7.40
CA ASP A 160 15.87 9.31 -8.53
C ASP A 160 14.97 8.08 -8.28
N HIS A 161 14.50 7.89 -7.04
CA HIS A 161 13.78 6.70 -6.59
C HIS A 161 12.35 6.97 -6.11
N THR A 162 12.07 8.20 -5.65
CA THR A 162 10.77 8.58 -5.09
C THR A 162 10.29 9.93 -5.61
N SER A 163 8.98 10.08 -5.74
CA SER A 163 8.32 11.37 -5.99
C SER A 163 8.03 12.17 -4.71
N ALA A 164 8.26 11.58 -3.53
CA ALA A 164 8.02 12.26 -2.27
C ALA A 164 8.98 13.44 -2.08
N ALA A 165 8.43 14.57 -1.62
CA ALA A 165 9.18 15.82 -1.53
C ALA A 165 10.18 15.87 -0.37
N SER A 166 10.02 15.02 0.65
CA SER A 166 10.84 15.02 1.87
C SER A 166 10.77 13.70 2.63
N LEU A 167 11.67 13.53 3.60
CA LEU A 167 11.60 12.42 4.56
C LEU A 167 10.28 12.41 5.35
N GLU A 168 9.74 13.59 5.68
CA GLU A 168 8.45 13.69 6.38
C GLU A 168 7.29 13.13 5.55
N ALA A 169 7.28 13.44 4.25
CA ALA A 169 6.27 12.92 3.34
C ALA A 169 6.33 11.39 3.26
N LEU A 170 7.53 10.83 3.08
CA LEU A 170 7.76 9.38 3.04
C LEU A 170 7.26 8.70 4.32
N LEU A 171 7.65 9.21 5.49
CA LEU A 171 7.27 8.62 6.78
C LEU A 171 5.75 8.74 7.09
N SER A 172 5.02 9.57 6.36
CA SER A 172 3.56 9.70 6.50
C SER A 172 2.78 8.70 5.65
N GLU A 173 3.40 8.10 4.63
CA GLU A 173 2.72 7.18 3.72
C GLU A 173 2.13 5.94 4.40
N PRO A 174 2.82 5.25 5.34
CA PRO A 174 2.24 4.07 6.01
C PRO A 174 0.96 4.35 6.77
N VAL A 175 0.80 5.57 7.31
CA VAL A 175 -0.40 6.00 8.04
C VAL A 175 -1.62 6.06 7.12
N HIS A 176 -1.41 6.47 5.87
CA HIS A 176 -2.47 6.59 4.88
C HIS A 176 -2.76 5.27 4.14
N ARG A 177 -1.83 4.30 4.19
CA ARG A 177 -1.91 3.08 3.38
C ARG A 177 -3.16 2.24 3.68
N LEU A 178 -3.49 2.02 4.95
CA LEU A 178 -4.69 1.26 5.34
C LEU A 178 -5.98 1.94 4.84
N GLY A 179 -6.05 3.26 4.91
CA GLY A 179 -7.18 4.04 4.38
C GLY A 179 -7.30 3.91 2.86
N GLY A 180 -6.17 3.86 2.15
CA GLY A 180 -6.12 3.60 0.71
C GLY A 180 -6.71 2.23 0.35
N TYR A 181 -6.31 1.17 1.06
CA TYR A 181 -6.86 -0.18 0.84
C TYR A 181 -8.37 -0.21 1.03
N LEU A 182 -8.89 0.46 2.07
CA LEU A 182 -10.32 0.56 2.33
C LEU A 182 -11.06 1.21 1.14
N LEU A 183 -10.53 2.33 0.62
CA LEU A 183 -11.15 3.07 -0.47
C LEU A 183 -11.19 2.24 -1.76
N HIS A 184 -10.08 1.58 -2.11
CA HIS A 184 -10.02 0.73 -3.30
C HIS A 184 -10.94 -0.48 -3.19
N MET A 185 -11.00 -1.16 -2.04
CA MET A 185 -11.92 -2.28 -1.84
C MET A 185 -13.39 -1.85 -1.93
N ARG A 186 -13.73 -0.68 -1.39
CA ARG A 186 -15.08 -0.12 -1.51
C ARG A 186 -15.42 0.16 -2.98
N ALA A 187 -14.49 0.70 -3.75
CA ALA A 187 -14.67 0.92 -5.19
C ALA A 187 -14.92 -0.40 -5.93
N ILE A 188 -14.12 -1.43 -5.66
CA ILE A 188 -14.30 -2.76 -6.26
C ILE A 188 -15.68 -3.32 -5.92
N LEU A 189 -16.07 -3.34 -4.63
CA LEU A 189 -17.39 -3.85 -4.17
C LEU A 189 -18.58 -3.14 -4.80
N ALA A 190 -18.46 -1.86 -5.15
CA ALA A 190 -19.52 -1.11 -5.81
C ALA A 190 -19.74 -1.54 -7.28
N MET A 191 -18.77 -2.23 -7.89
CA MET A 191 -18.77 -2.59 -9.30
C MET A 191 -18.90 -4.10 -9.55
N ILE A 192 -18.47 -4.95 -8.61
CA ILE A 192 -18.60 -6.40 -8.75
C ILE A 192 -19.99 -6.90 -8.30
N PRO A 193 -20.62 -7.84 -9.02
CA PRO A 193 -21.86 -8.48 -8.60
C PRO A 193 -21.71 -9.32 -7.34
N ASN A 194 -22.81 -9.46 -6.60
CA ASN A 194 -22.86 -10.28 -5.39
C ASN A 194 -22.60 -11.79 -5.63
N ASP A 195 -22.84 -12.27 -6.85
CA ASP A 195 -22.59 -13.65 -7.28
C ASP A 195 -21.18 -13.85 -7.88
N HIS A 196 -20.36 -12.80 -7.95
CA HIS A 196 -18.97 -12.90 -8.39
C HIS A 196 -18.13 -13.71 -7.40
N ALA A 197 -17.24 -14.58 -7.91
CA ALA A 197 -16.43 -15.48 -7.08
C ALA A 197 -15.59 -14.75 -6.02
N ASP A 198 -15.06 -13.57 -6.36
CA ASP A 198 -14.21 -12.76 -5.45
C ASP A 198 -15.03 -11.86 -4.50
N PHE A 199 -16.35 -11.73 -4.68
CA PHE A 199 -17.17 -10.79 -3.92
C PHE A 199 -17.05 -11.00 -2.41
N GLN A 200 -17.17 -12.24 -1.97
CA GLN A 200 -17.10 -12.58 -0.55
C GLN A 200 -15.71 -12.34 0.04
N SER A 201 -14.64 -12.61 -0.72
CA SER A 201 -13.28 -12.38 -0.26
C SER A 201 -12.97 -10.89 -0.14
N VAL A 202 -13.36 -10.08 -1.12
CA VAL A 202 -13.21 -8.61 -1.07
C VAL A 202 -14.03 -8.02 0.08
N LEU A 203 -15.27 -8.47 0.30
CA LEU A 203 -16.10 -8.00 1.41
C LEU A 203 -15.48 -8.32 2.77
N LYS A 204 -14.94 -9.53 2.93
CA LYS A 204 -14.21 -9.92 4.15
C LYS A 204 -12.98 -9.05 4.38
N ALA A 205 -12.19 -8.80 3.32
CA ALA A 205 -11.02 -7.93 3.40
C ALA A 205 -11.40 -6.49 3.78
N HIS A 206 -12.44 -5.94 3.16
CA HIS A 206 -12.98 -4.61 3.47
C HIS A 206 -13.38 -4.49 4.95
N ASN A 207 -14.16 -5.45 5.46
CA ASN A 207 -14.60 -5.46 6.85
C ASN A 207 -13.41 -5.57 7.82
N ARG A 208 -12.38 -6.34 7.45
CA ARG A 208 -11.16 -6.48 8.26
C ARG A 208 -10.37 -5.19 8.34
N VAL A 209 -10.13 -4.50 7.21
CA VAL A 209 -9.47 -3.18 7.23
C VAL A 209 -10.28 -2.15 8.01
N THR A 210 -11.61 -2.15 7.85
CA THR A 210 -12.48 -1.25 8.59
C THR A 210 -12.31 -1.44 10.09
N HIS A 211 -12.37 -2.70 10.55
CA HIS A 211 -12.17 -3.03 11.96
C HIS A 211 -10.78 -2.60 12.47
N TYR A 212 -9.73 -2.78 11.68
CA TYR A 212 -8.38 -2.37 12.01
C TYR A 212 -8.23 -0.85 12.14
N ILE A 213 -8.77 -0.09 11.18
CA ILE A 213 -8.77 1.38 11.25
C ILE A 213 -9.53 1.87 12.48
N GLU A 214 -10.70 1.29 12.79
CA GLU A 214 -11.46 1.62 14.00
C GLU A 214 -10.69 1.32 15.28
N CYS A 215 -9.99 0.19 15.34
CA CYS A 215 -9.15 -0.18 16.49
C CYS A 215 -7.99 0.78 16.70
N ILE A 216 -7.32 1.20 15.63
CA ILE A 216 -6.26 2.21 15.68
C ILE A 216 -6.82 3.55 16.16
N ASN A 217 -7.93 4.03 15.58
CA ASN A 217 -8.53 5.31 15.94
C ASN A 217 -9.01 5.38 17.40
N LYS A 218 -9.32 4.25 18.03
CA LYS A 218 -9.65 4.18 19.47
C LYS A 218 -8.43 4.25 20.39
N ARG A 219 -7.22 4.07 19.86
CA ARG A 219 -5.95 3.93 20.61
C ARG A 219 -4.99 5.11 20.40
N VAL A 220 -5.26 5.97 19.43
CA VAL A 220 -4.56 7.24 19.16
C VAL A 220 -5.23 8.38 19.92
#